data_AF-A0A2V2FCW5-F1
#
_entry.id   AF-A0A2V2FCW5-F1
#
_cell.length_a   1.000
_cell.length_b   1.000
_cell.length_c   1.000
_cell.angle_alpha   90.00
_cell.angle_beta   90.00
_cell.angle_gamma   90.00
#
_symmetry.space_group_name_H-M   'P 1'
#
loop_
_entity.id
_entity.type
_entity.pdbx_description
1 polymer ?
#
loop_
_entity_poly.entity_id
_entity_poly.type
_entity_poly.pdbx_seq_one_letter_code
_entity_poly.pdbx_strand_id
1 'polypeptide(L)'
;MKKPMVDIAFDLMSKKKKPVLFLKLWEEVAQIDGLTPQQADDNIAQFYMDLGLDNRFVHMGENKWDLRSRHTFNEVVVDTDALIIDENDGEEDELELLDEEEEKDEIVEDKY
;
A
#
# COMPACT_ATOMS: atom_id res chain seq x y z
N MET A 1 9.57 24.97 2.14
CA MET A 1 8.44 24.06 2.42
C MET A 1 9.01 22.64 2.43
N LYS A 2 8.69 21.83 3.45
CA LYS A 2 9.17 20.45 3.54
C LYS A 2 8.52 19.61 2.44
N LYS A 3 9.28 18.76 1.77
CA LYS A 3 8.78 17.87 0.71
C LYS A 3 7.96 16.74 1.36
N PRO A 4 6.75 16.42 0.88
CA PRO A 4 5.99 15.27 1.37
C PRO A 4 6.78 13.95 1.22
N MET A 5 6.59 13.01 2.15
CA MET A 5 7.28 11.71 2.13
C MET A 5 6.99 10.92 0.84
N VAL A 6 5.78 11.00 0.31
CA VAL A 6 5.41 10.38 -0.98
C VAL A 6 6.17 10.96 -2.17
N ASP A 7 6.52 12.25 -2.15
CA ASP A 7 7.33 12.81 -3.23
C ASP A 7 8.81 12.41 -3.09
N ILE A 8 9.30 12.17 -1.87
CA ILE A 8 10.63 11.59 -1.64
C ILE A 8 10.64 10.16 -2.20
N ALA A 9 9.60 9.38 -1.91
CA ALA A 9 9.42 8.02 -2.44
C ALA A 9 9.37 8.02 -3.98
N PHE A 10 8.66 8.98 -4.59
CA PHE A 10 8.60 9.13 -6.04
C PHE A 10 9.98 9.39 -6.66
N ASP A 11 10.77 10.31 -6.08
CA ASP A 11 12.14 10.58 -6.55
C ASP A 11 13.05 9.36 -6.42
N LEU A 12 12.93 8.61 -5.31
CA LEU A 12 13.68 7.38 -5.07
C LEU A 12 13.33 6.32 -6.12
N MET A 13 12.05 6.06 -6.31
CA MET A 13 11.60 5.06 -7.27
C MET A 13 11.90 5.45 -8.70
N SER A 14 11.88 6.74 -9.04
CA SER A 14 12.29 7.26 -10.36
C SER A 14 13.75 6.93 -10.71
N LYS A 15 14.62 6.78 -9.71
CA LYS A 15 16.03 6.37 -9.89
C LYS A 15 16.20 4.85 -9.93
N LYS A 16 15.30 4.09 -9.30
CA LYS A 16 15.26 2.63 -9.34
C LYS A 16 14.58 2.15 -10.61
N LYS A 17 14.81 0.91 -11.05
CA LYS A 17 14.20 0.34 -12.28
C LYS A 17 13.36 -0.92 -12.02
N LYS A 18 13.11 -1.25 -10.76
CA LYS A 18 12.44 -2.47 -10.33
C LYS A 18 11.49 -2.14 -9.17
N PRO A 19 10.43 -2.94 -8.96
CA PRO A 19 9.59 -2.86 -7.78
C PRO A 19 10.43 -3.00 -6.50
N VAL A 20 9.99 -2.30 -5.45
CA VAL A 20 10.70 -2.21 -4.16
C VAL A 20 9.76 -2.67 -3.05
N LEU A 21 10.26 -3.47 -2.11
CA LEU A 21 9.52 -3.81 -0.91
C LEU A 21 9.18 -2.55 -0.11
N PHE A 22 7.95 -2.46 0.40
CA PHE A 22 7.48 -1.30 1.17
C PHE A 22 8.45 -0.92 2.29
N LEU A 23 8.85 -1.87 3.13
CA LEU A 23 9.75 -1.59 4.26
C LEU A 23 11.11 -1.03 3.81
N LYS A 24 11.62 -1.48 2.67
CA LYS A 24 12.88 -0.95 2.11
C LYS A 24 12.72 0.46 1.56
N LEU A 25 11.58 0.74 0.93
CA LEU A 25 11.24 2.09 0.50
C LEU A 25 11.07 3.02 1.70
N TRP A 26 10.39 2.56 2.75
CA TRP A 26 10.19 3.32 3.99
C TRP A 26 11.50 3.66 4.69
N GLU A 27 12.40 2.68 4.86
CA GLU A 27 13.73 2.89 5.45
C GLU A 27 14.49 4.02 4.71
N GLU A 28 14.50 3.99 3.37
CA GLU A 28 15.19 5.00 2.57
C GLU A 28 14.52 6.39 2.65
N VAL A 29 13.18 6.44 2.68
CA VAL A 29 12.42 7.69 2.81
C VAL A 29 12.66 8.32 4.18
N ALA A 30 12.54 7.54 5.27
CA ALA A 30 12.75 8.02 6.63
C ALA A 30 14.19 8.54 6.83
N GLN A 31 15.18 7.86 6.24
CA GLN A 31 16.57 8.31 6.27
C GLN A 31 16.77 9.65 5.52
N ILE A 32 16.14 9.82 4.35
CA ILE A 32 16.26 11.06 3.57
C ILE A 32 15.51 12.22 4.25
N ASP A 33 14.35 11.95 4.82
CA ASP A 33 13.55 12.94 5.53
C ASP A 33 14.14 13.30 6.90
N GLY A 34 15.11 12.53 7.38
CA GLY A 34 15.87 12.77 8.60
C GLY A 34 15.07 12.46 9.87
N LEU A 35 14.16 11.48 9.80
CA LEU A 35 13.35 11.05 10.94
C LEU A 35 14.20 10.34 11.99
N THR A 36 13.89 10.56 13.26
CA THR A 36 14.39 9.71 14.34
C THR A 36 13.69 8.33 14.31
N PRO A 37 14.24 7.29 14.98
CA PRO A 37 13.58 5.99 15.04
C PRO A 37 12.13 6.05 15.54
N GLN A 38 11.88 6.79 16.63
CA GLN A 38 10.52 6.98 17.16
C GLN A 38 9.60 7.65 16.14
N GLN A 39 10.07 8.71 15.47
CA GLN A 39 9.28 9.36 14.43
C GLN A 39 9.02 8.43 13.25
N ALA A 40 9.97 7.58 12.89
CA ALA A 40 9.78 6.61 11.84
C ALA A 40 8.69 5.58 12.24
N ASP A 41 8.74 5.08 13.47
CA ASP A 41 7.72 4.15 13.98
C ASP A 41 6.33 4.80 14.01
N ASP A 42 6.24 6.07 14.41
CA ASP A 42 4.96 6.82 14.48
C ASP A 42 4.39 7.17 13.09
N ASN A 43 5.23 7.28 12.05
CA ASN A 43 4.81 7.76 10.73
C ASN A 43 4.67 6.67 9.65
N ILE A 44 5.10 5.44 9.92
CA ILE A 44 5.09 4.35 8.93
C ILE A 44 3.68 4.05 8.39
N ALA A 45 2.67 4.07 9.27
CA ALA A 45 1.28 3.81 8.91
C ALA A 45 0.72 4.91 8.00
N GLN A 46 0.98 6.19 8.34
CA GLN A 46 0.58 7.32 7.50
C GLN A 46 1.25 7.25 6.12
N PHE A 47 2.53 6.89 6.07
CA PHE A 47 3.24 6.73 4.80
C PHE A 47 2.63 5.61 3.94
N TYR A 48 2.25 4.48 4.53
CA TYR A 48 1.56 3.40 3.80
C TYR A 48 0.23 3.88 3.19
N MET A 49 -0.58 4.60 3.98
CA MET A 49 -1.84 5.18 3.51
C MET A 49 -1.62 6.19 2.37
N ASP A 50 -0.69 7.13 2.55
CA ASP A 50 -0.39 8.15 1.55
C ASP A 50 0.13 7.52 0.25
N LEU A 51 0.94 6.47 0.35
CA LEU A 51 1.47 5.73 -0.81
C LEU A 51 0.35 5.02 -1.58
N GLY A 52 -0.63 4.42 -0.88
CA GLY A 52 -1.79 3.77 -1.49
C GLY A 52 -2.80 4.73 -2.12
N LEU A 53 -2.95 5.93 -1.54
CA LEU A 53 -3.84 6.97 -2.07
C LEU A 53 -3.23 7.72 -3.27
N ASP A 54 -1.90 7.71 -3.40
CA ASP A 54 -1.20 8.41 -4.48
C ASP A 54 -1.20 7.58 -5.78
N ASN A 55 -1.89 8.11 -6.79
CA ASN A 55 -2.11 7.44 -8.07
C ASN A 55 -0.83 7.21 -8.90
N ARG A 56 0.32 7.78 -8.52
CA ARG A 56 1.59 7.56 -9.22
C ARG A 56 2.18 6.19 -8.89
N PHE A 57 1.71 5.54 -7.82
CA PHE A 57 2.19 4.25 -7.37
C PHE A 57 1.21 3.12 -7.72
N VAL A 58 1.75 1.91 -7.75
CA VAL A 58 0.98 0.68 -7.92
C VAL A 58 1.58 -0.42 -7.05
N HIS A 59 0.69 -1.20 -6.42
CA HIS A 59 1.04 -2.38 -5.65
C HIS A 59 1.22 -3.58 -6.59
N MET A 60 2.38 -4.23 -6.54
CA MET A 60 2.80 -5.29 -7.45
C MET A 60 2.67 -6.70 -6.86
N GLY A 61 2.00 -6.84 -5.71
CA GLY A 61 1.97 -8.09 -4.93
C GLY A 61 3.18 -8.24 -4.01
N GLU A 62 3.07 -9.14 -3.03
CA GLU A 62 4.13 -9.41 -2.03
C GLU A 62 4.65 -8.13 -1.33
N ASN A 63 3.77 -7.14 -1.11
CA ASN A 63 4.10 -5.83 -0.54
C ASN A 63 5.23 -5.09 -1.30
N LYS A 64 5.31 -5.28 -2.62
CA LYS A 64 6.19 -4.53 -3.51
C LYS A 64 5.44 -3.40 -4.18
N TRP A 65 6.11 -2.27 -4.33
CA TRP A 65 5.57 -1.06 -4.93
C TRP A 65 6.43 -0.63 -6.12
N ASP A 66 5.79 -0.12 -7.16
CA ASP A 66 6.44 0.47 -8.33
C ASP A 66 5.70 1.73 -8.80
N LEU A 67 6.24 2.41 -9.81
CA LEU A 67 5.61 3.54 -10.45
C LEU A 67 4.60 3.07 -11.49
N ARG A 68 3.36 3.54 -11.38
CA ARG A 68 2.28 3.26 -12.34
C ARG A 68 2.67 3.56 -13.78
N SER A 69 3.50 4.58 -14.01
CA SER A 69 3.99 4.96 -15.35
C SER A 69 4.82 3.88 -16.06
N ARG A 70 5.26 2.83 -15.36
CA ARG A 70 6.00 1.69 -15.92
C ARG A 70 5.11 0.55 -16.38
N HIS A 71 3.85 0.57 -16.00
CA HIS A 71 2.91 -0.51 -16.24
C HIS A 71 1.87 -0.07 -17.25
N THR A 72 1.44 -1.01 -18.08
CA THR A 72 0.34 -0.80 -19.01
C THR A 72 -0.98 -0.78 -18.26
N PHE A 73 -2.01 -0.17 -18.85
CA PHE A 73 -3.36 -0.11 -18.26
C PHE A 73 -3.87 -1.50 -17.87
N ASN A 74 -3.64 -2.50 -18.74
CA ASN A 74 -4.09 -3.88 -18.52
C ASN A 74 -3.37 -4.58 -17.36
N GLU A 75 -2.17 -4.12 -16.96
CA GLU A 75 -1.43 -4.71 -15.83
C GLU A 75 -1.85 -4.12 -14.47
N VAL A 76 -2.55 -2.97 -14.47
CA VAL A 76 -2.88 -2.22 -13.24
C VAL A 76 -4.38 -2.09 -12.99
N VAL A 77 -5.22 -2.40 -13.98
CA VAL A 77 -6.68 -2.39 -13.85
C VAL A 77 -7.16 -3.82 -13.69
N VAL A 78 -7.79 -4.09 -12.56
CA VAL A 78 -8.55 -5.33 -12.35
C VAL A 78 -9.86 -5.17 -13.13
N ASP A 79 -10.11 -6.09 -14.06
CA ASP A 79 -11.39 -6.15 -14.76
C ASP A 79 -12.48 -6.58 -13.78
N THR A 80 -13.22 -5.61 -13.26
CA THR A 80 -14.33 -5.86 -12.33
C THR A 80 -15.50 -6.61 -12.98
N ASP A 81 -15.60 -6.62 -14.32
CA ASP A 81 -16.63 -7.40 -15.00
C ASP A 81 -16.31 -8.91 -14.95
N ALA A 82 -15.03 -9.27 -14.88
CA ALA A 82 -14.59 -10.66 -14.67
C ALA A 82 -14.82 -11.17 -13.23
N LEU A 83 -15.14 -10.28 -12.29
CA LEU A 83 -15.48 -10.63 -10.90
C LEU A 83 -17.00 -10.78 -10.68
N ILE A 84 -17.82 -10.61 -11.71
CA ILE A 84 -19.25 -10.89 -11.64
C ILE A 84 -19.40 -12.43 -11.56
N ILE A 85 -19.67 -12.92 -10.35
CA ILE A 85 -20.14 -14.29 -10.14
C ILE A 85 -21.55 -14.34 -10.73
N ASP A 86 -21.73 -15.07 -11.82
CA ASP A 86 -23.06 -15.37 -12.35
C ASP A 86 -23.77 -16.26 -11.30
N GLU A 87 -24.79 -15.72 -10.62
CA GLU A 87 -25.56 -16.43 -9.59
C GLU A 87 -26.26 -17.71 -10.12
N ASN A 88 -26.16 -18.00 -11.41
CA ASN A 88 -26.78 -19.13 -12.09
C ASN A 88 -25.83 -20.30 -12.43
N ASP A 89 -24.52 -20.20 -12.18
CA ASP A 89 -23.57 -21.32 -12.35
C ASP A 89 -23.14 -21.85 -10.99
N GLY A 90 -23.74 -22.95 -10.56
CA GLY A 90 -23.57 -23.57 -9.24
C GLY A 90 -22.26 -24.35 -9.08
N GLU A 91 -21.14 -23.77 -9.48
CA GLU A 91 -19.80 -24.28 -9.18
C GLU A 91 -19.28 -23.46 -8.00
N GLU A 92 -19.24 -24.09 -6.82
CA GLU A 92 -18.60 -23.56 -5.60
C GLU A 92 -17.09 -23.43 -5.83
N ASP A 93 -16.66 -22.44 -6.61
CA ASP A 93 -15.27 -21.98 -6.54
C ASP A 93 -15.11 -21.27 -5.20
N GLU A 94 -14.53 -22.02 -4.27
CA GLU A 94 -14.15 -21.63 -2.91
C GLU A 94 -13.23 -20.39 -3.00
N LEU A 95 -13.84 -19.20 -3.09
CA LEU A 95 -13.16 -17.95 -2.80
C LEU A 95 -12.69 -18.06 -1.34
N GLU A 96 -11.40 -18.32 -1.14
CA GLU A 96 -10.70 -17.96 0.09
C GLU A 96 -10.78 -16.43 0.20
N LEU A 97 -11.93 -15.95 0.68
CA LEU A 97 -12.06 -14.66 1.32
C LEU A 97 -11.05 -14.71 2.46
N LEU A 98 -9.92 -14.02 2.30
CA LEU A 98 -9.10 -13.63 3.43
C LEU A 98 -10.00 -12.74 4.29
N ASP A 99 -10.67 -13.35 5.25
CA ASP A 99 -11.37 -12.70 6.33
C ASP A 99 -10.30 -11.96 7.14
N GLU A 100 -10.04 -10.71 6.76
CA GLU A 100 -9.35 -9.76 7.65
C GLU A 100 -10.32 -9.56 8.82
N GLU A 101 -10.21 -10.42 9.83
CA GLU A 101 -10.89 -10.23 11.11
C GLU A 101 -10.56 -8.82 11.61
N GLU A 102 -11.55 -7.92 11.53
CA GLU A 102 -11.55 -6.65 12.25
C GLU A 102 -11.51 -6.97 13.75
N GLU A 103 -10.31 -7.10 14.33
CA GLU A 103 -10.13 -6.92 15.78
C GLU A 103 -10.47 -5.45 16.10
N LYS A 104 -11.75 -5.22 16.43
CA LYS A 104 -12.19 -3.99 17.07
C LYS A 104 -11.55 -3.90 18.45
N ASP A 105 -10.51 -3.09 18.58
CA ASP A 105 -10.00 -2.63 19.86
C ASP A 105 -11.14 -1.97 20.65
N GLU A 106 -11.63 -2.67 21.68
CA GLU A 106 -12.58 -2.14 22.64
C GLU A 106 -11.85 -1.11 23.51
N ILE A 107 -12.21 0.16 23.30
CA ILE A 107 -11.71 1.30 24.07
C ILE A 107 -12.21 1.16 25.50
N VAL A 108 -11.35 0.70 26.42
CA VAL A 108 -11.70 0.66 27.85
C VAL A 108 -11.62 2.10 28.38
N GLU A 109 -12.78 2.76 28.53
CA GLU A 109 -12.91 4.03 29.26
C GLU A 109 -12.45 3.83 30.71
N ASP A 110 -11.36 4.48 31.06
CA ASP A 110 -10.90 4.66 32.43
C ASP A 110 -11.93 5.52 33.20
N LYS A 111 -12.55 4.96 34.25
CA LYS A 111 -13.38 5.71 35.20
C LYS A 111 -12.98 5.35 36.63
N TYR A 112 -12.27 6.32 37.24
CA TYR A 112 -12.13 6.68 38.66
C TYR A 112 -12.47 5.66 39.74
#